data_AF-A0A840YLE0-F1
#
_entry.id   AF-A0A840YLE0-F1
#
_cell.length_a   1.000
_cell.length_b   1.000
_cell.length_c   1.000
_cell.angle_alpha   90.00
_cell.angle_beta   90.00
_cell.angle_gamma   90.00
#
_symmetry.space_group_name_H-M   'P 1'
#
loop_
_entity.id
_entity.type
_entity.pdbx_description
1 polymer ?
#
loop_
_entity_poly.entity_id
_entity_poly.type
_entity_poly.pdbx_seq_one_letter_code
_entity_poly.pdbx_strand_id
1 'polypeptide(L)'
;MLADKAYGAEQIREMIQDQGATPNIPRESNRRRRPCFSKRLYRERNLIERFFSKLKHFRRLANRYERLAANLLATIQLASMRLWLRAHEFTA
;
A
#
# COMPACT_ATOMS: atom_id res chain seq x y z
N MET A 1 11.57 -0.01 -0.22
CA MET A 1 10.17 0.44 -0.17
C MET A 1 9.53 0.36 -1.55
N LEU A 2 8.28 -0.12 -1.64
CA LEU A 2 7.47 -0.18 -2.87
C LEU A 2 6.43 0.92 -2.83
N ALA A 3 6.29 1.69 -3.91
CA ALA A 3 5.29 2.76 -3.98
C ALA A 3 4.86 3.05 -5.42
N ASP A 4 3.67 3.64 -5.56
CA ASP A 4 3.14 4.10 -6.84
C ASP A 4 3.97 5.20 -7.48
N LYS A 5 3.86 5.32 -8.80
CA LYS A 5 4.49 6.38 -9.60
C LYS A 5 4.19 7.79 -9.06
N ALA A 6 3.01 8.00 -8.46
CA ALA A 6 2.60 9.27 -7.86
C ALA A 6 3.47 9.69 -6.66
N TYR A 7 4.14 8.75 -6.00
CA TYR A 7 5.10 9.01 -4.92
C TYR A 7 6.53 9.19 -5.46
N GLY A 8 6.67 9.59 -6.71
CA GLY A 8 7.93 9.70 -7.44
C GLY A 8 8.78 10.92 -7.09
N ALA A 9 8.29 11.82 -6.23
CA ALA A 9 8.97 13.05 -5.82
C ALA A 9 10.36 12.75 -5.19
N GLU A 10 11.33 13.64 -5.43
CA GLU A 10 12.69 13.47 -4.89
C GLU A 10 12.72 13.45 -3.37
N GLN A 11 11.99 14.36 -2.72
CA GLN A 11 11.88 14.43 -1.26
C GLN A 11 11.41 13.09 -0.65
N ILE A 12 10.48 12.40 -1.31
CA ILE A 12 10.00 11.09 -0.85
C ILE A 12 11.11 10.04 -0.98
N ARG A 13 11.88 10.07 -2.07
CA ARG A 13 12.98 9.12 -2.30
C ARG A 13 14.14 9.35 -1.33
N GLU A 14 14.47 10.61 -1.07
CA GLU A 14 15.49 11.01 -0.09
C GLU A 14 15.09 10.55 1.31
N MET A 15 13.85 10.85 1.74
CA MET A 15 13.33 10.38 3.03
C MET A 15 13.41 8.85 3.17
N ILE A 16 13.10 8.10 2.10
CA ILE A 16 13.22 6.63 2.09
C ILE A 16 14.67 6.17 2.24
N GLN A 17 15.60 6.87 1.60
CA GLN A 17 17.03 6.59 1.68
C GLN A 17 17.60 6.93 3.06
N ASP A 18 17.17 8.05 3.66
CA ASP A 18 17.55 8.46 5.01
C ASP A 18 17.09 7.44 6.06
N GLN A 19 15.97 6.77 5.82
CA GLN A 19 15.48 5.65 6.62
C GLN A 19 16.23 4.32 6.35
N GLY A 20 17.28 4.33 5.54
CA GLY A 20 18.09 3.15 5.20
C GLY A 20 17.43 2.22 4.17
N ALA A 21 16.35 2.64 3.52
CA ALA A 21 15.62 1.82 2.55
C ALA A 21 15.89 2.26 1.11
N THR A 22 15.79 1.32 0.15
CA THR A 22 15.89 1.66 -1.27
C THR A 22 14.51 1.92 -1.87
N PRO A 23 14.28 3.09 -2.52
CA PRO A 23 12.99 3.41 -3.14
C PRO A 23 12.80 2.70 -4.50
N ASN A 24 12.01 1.63 -4.53
CA ASN A 24 11.62 0.94 -5.75
C ASN A 24 10.31 1.51 -6.33
N ILE A 25 10.39 2.75 -6.81
CA ILE A 25 9.26 3.52 -7.35
C ILE A 25 9.46 3.72 -8.86
N PRO A 26 8.44 3.51 -9.71
CA PRO A 26 8.53 3.75 -11.14
C PRO A 26 8.94 5.19 -11.47
N ARG A 27 9.52 5.37 -12.65
CA ARG A 27 9.89 6.69 -13.16
C ARG A 27 8.65 7.47 -13.62
N GLU A 28 8.63 8.76 -13.31
CA GLU A 28 7.73 9.73 -13.93
C GLU A 28 8.12 10.02 -15.38
N SER A 29 7.12 10.18 -16.26
CA SER A 29 7.36 10.39 -17.71
C SER A 29 8.27 11.59 -17.99
N ASN A 30 8.17 12.63 -17.18
CA ASN A 30 8.88 13.90 -17.37
C ASN A 30 10.28 13.92 -16.73
N ARG A 31 10.66 12.86 -16.00
CA ARG A 31 11.90 12.84 -15.21
C ARG A 31 13.09 12.46 -16.08
N ARG A 32 14.19 13.22 -16.07
CA ARG A 32 15.39 12.91 -16.89
C ARG A 32 16.23 11.74 -16.32
N ARG A 33 16.43 11.71 -15.01
CA ARG A 33 17.21 10.66 -14.32
C ARG A 33 16.44 9.35 -14.22
N ARG A 34 17.12 8.22 -14.49
CA ARG A 34 16.56 6.88 -14.30
C ARG A 34 16.89 6.36 -12.90
N PRO A 35 15.90 6.24 -11.98
CA PRO A 35 16.14 5.63 -10.67
C PRO A 35 16.34 4.12 -10.81
N CYS A 36 17.07 3.53 -9.86
CA CYS A 36 17.16 2.07 -9.71
C CYS A 36 15.75 1.50 -9.50
N PHE A 37 15.30 0.63 -10.40
CA PHE A 37 13.95 0.07 -10.38
C PHE A 37 13.96 -1.41 -10.77
N SER A 38 13.40 -2.24 -9.90
CA SER A 38 13.19 -3.66 -10.12
C SER A 38 11.72 -3.94 -10.40
N LYS A 39 11.41 -4.32 -11.65
CA LYS A 39 10.07 -4.76 -12.06
C LYS A 39 9.60 -5.96 -11.25
N ARG A 40 10.50 -6.89 -10.90
CA ARG A 40 10.17 -8.08 -10.11
C ARG A 40 9.67 -7.69 -8.73
N LEU A 41 10.41 -6.84 -8.01
CA LEU A 41 10.00 -6.36 -6.68
C LEU A 41 8.71 -5.52 -6.77
N TYR A 42 8.52 -4.77 -7.85
CA TYR A 42 7.31 -3.98 -8.05
C TYR A 42 6.04 -4.84 -8.20
N ARG A 43 6.14 -6.08 -8.70
CA ARG A 43 4.99 -7.01 -8.81
C ARG A 43 4.41 -7.39 -7.45
N GLU A 44 5.23 -7.40 -6.39
CA GLU A 44 4.77 -7.73 -5.03
C GLU A 44 3.71 -6.75 -4.51
N ARG A 45 3.62 -5.55 -5.09
CA ARG A 45 2.56 -4.59 -4.76
C ARG A 45 1.15 -5.13 -5.05
N ASN A 46 1.00 -6.07 -5.98
CA ASN A 46 -0.28 -6.72 -6.26
C ASN A 46 -0.89 -7.36 -5.00
N LEU A 47 -0.07 -7.85 -4.06
CA LEU A 47 -0.56 -8.39 -2.79
C LEU A 47 -1.26 -7.29 -1.96
N ILE A 48 -0.64 -6.12 -1.89
CA ILE A 48 -1.17 -4.94 -1.20
C ILE A 48 -2.45 -4.44 -1.89
N GLU A 49 -2.45 -4.36 -3.22
CA GLU A 49 -3.62 -3.94 -4.01
C GLU A 49 -4.82 -4.89 -3.82
N ARG A 50 -4.59 -6.21 -3.86
CA ARG A 50 -5.62 -7.22 -3.60
C ARG A 50 -6.15 -7.12 -2.18
N PHE A 51 -5.30 -6.81 -1.21
CA PHE A 51 -5.73 -6.57 0.17
C PHE A 51 -6.65 -5.36 0.28
N PHE A 52 -6.28 -4.21 -0.30
CA PHE A 52 -7.13 -3.02 -0.30
C PHE A 52 -8.42 -3.21 -1.10
N SER A 53 -8.38 -3.97 -2.19
CA SER A 53 -9.59 -4.37 -2.94
C SER A 53 -10.56 -5.14 -2.04
N LYS A 54 -10.08 -6.12 -1.26
CA LYS A 54 -10.90 -6.84 -0.28
C LYS A 54 -11.41 -5.93 0.85
N LEU A 55 -10.60 -4.99 1.34
CA LEU A 55 -11.04 -4.00 2.33
C LEU A 55 -12.18 -3.11 1.79
N LYS A 56 -12.16 -2.78 0.50
CA LYS A 56 -13.22 -1.99 -0.13
C LYS A 56 -14.54 -2.75 -0.31
N HIS A 57 -14.56 -4.07 -0.13
CA HIS A 57 -15.83 -4.82 -0.09
C HIS A 57 -16.68 -4.45 1.14
N PHE A 58 -16.04 -3.97 2.21
CA PHE A 58 -16.76 -3.46 3.37
C PHE A 58 -17.30 -2.07 3.06
N ARG A 59 -18.59 -1.97 2.72
CA ARG A 59 -19.27 -0.72 2.30
C ARG A 59 -19.04 0.45 3.27
N ARG A 60 -18.96 0.18 4.58
CA ARG A 60 -18.66 1.21 5.60
C ARG A 60 -17.27 1.84 5.45
N LEU A 61 -16.27 1.03 5.12
CA LEU A 61 -14.89 1.48 4.90
C LEU A 61 -14.75 2.20 3.55
N ALA A 62 -15.35 1.65 2.50
CA ALA A 62 -15.25 2.22 1.15
C ALA A 62 -15.79 3.66 1.09
N ASN A 63 -16.91 3.92 1.76
CA ASN A 63 -17.55 5.23 1.78
C ASN A 63 -17.03 6.16 2.89
N ARG A 64 -16.12 5.68 3.75
CA ARG A 64 -15.60 6.43 4.91
C ARG A 64 -16.71 7.08 5.74
N TYR A 65 -17.72 6.31 6.14
CA TYR A 65 -18.83 6.84 6.96
C TYR A 65 -18.39 7.22 8.40
N GLU A 66 -17.26 6.70 8.86
CA GLU A 66 -16.74 7.00 10.20
C GLU A 66 -16.20 8.43 10.25
N ARG A 67 -16.89 9.29 11.01
CA ARG A 67 -16.52 10.70 11.22
C ARG A 67 -15.26 10.85 12.08
N LEU A 68 -15.07 9.94 13.04
CA LEU A 68 -13.92 9.92 13.94
C LEU A 68 -12.81 9.02 13.39
N ALA A 69 -11.58 9.51 13.42
CA ALA A 69 -10.40 8.75 12.99
C ALA A 69 -10.22 7.46 13.79
N ALA A 70 -10.55 7.46 15.09
CA ALA A 70 -10.50 6.29 15.94
C ALA A 70 -11.45 5.17 15.47
N ASN A 71 -12.69 5.51 15.12
CA ASN A 71 -13.66 4.54 14.63
C ASN A 71 -13.27 3.98 13.24
N LEU A 72 -12.72 4.85 12.37
CA LEU A 72 -12.20 4.41 11.08
C LEU A 72 -11.07 3.40 11.28
N LEU A 73 -10.11 3.71 12.17
CA LEU A 73 -9.00 2.81 12.48
C LEU A 73 -9.49 1.47 13.05
N ALA A 74 -10.39 1.51 14.03
CA ALA A 74 -10.98 0.30 14.62
C ALA A 74 -11.68 -0.56 13.55
N THR A 75 -12.43 0.06 12.64
CA THR A 75 -13.11 -0.66 11.55
C THR A 75 -12.11 -1.28 10.57
N ILE A 76 -11.02 -0.57 10.23
CA ILE A 76 -9.94 -1.09 9.38
C ILE A 76 -9.27 -2.29 10.07
N GLN A 77 -8.99 -2.21 11.37
CA GLN A 77 -8.39 -3.28 12.15
C GLN A 77 -9.30 -4.52 12.17
N LEU A 78 -10.60 -4.37 12.48
CA LEU A 78 -11.56 -5.47 12.48
C LEU A 78 -11.67 -6.15 11.10
N ALA A 79 -11.78 -5.35 10.02
CA ALA A 79 -11.81 -5.89 8.66
C ALA A 79 -10.53 -6.63 8.30
N SER A 80 -9.37 -6.09 8.70
CA SER A 80 -8.06 -6.71 8.48
C SER A 80 -7.94 -8.05 9.22
N MET A 81 -8.34 -8.11 10.49
CA MET A 81 -8.37 -9.34 11.29
C MET A 81 -9.28 -10.39 10.64
N ARG A 82 -10.47 -10.00 10.18
CA ARG A 82 -11.39 -10.93 9.49
C ARG A 82 -10.80 -11.48 8.20
N LEU A 83 -10.12 -10.64 7.41
CA LEU A 83 -9.44 -11.07 6.18
C LEU A 83 -8.26 -11.99 6.48
N TRP A 84 -7.54 -11.74 7.57
CA TRP A 84 -6.43 -12.56 8.02
C TRP A 84 -6.90 -13.94 8.48
N LEU A 85 -7.89 -14.00 9.39
CA LEU A 85 -8.48 -15.27 9.83
C LEU A 85 -8.99 -16.10 8.65
N ARG A 86 -9.71 -15.45 7.72
CA ARG A 86 -10.16 -16.13 6.50
C ARG A 86 -8.99 -16.70 5.70
N ALA A 87 -7.87 -15.99 5.57
CA ALA A 87 -6.72 -16.50 4.82
C ALA A 87 -6.03 -17.70 5.49
N HIS A 88 -6.12 -17.81 6.83
CA HIS A 88 -5.52 -18.87 7.63
C HIS A 88 -6.46 -20.06 7.91
N GLU A 89 -7.78 -19.86 7.86
CA GLU A 89 -8.79 -20.93 7.96
C GLU A 89 -8.78 -21.88 6.74
N PHE A 90 -8.29 -21.43 5.58
CA PHE A 90 -8.19 -22.25 4.36
C PHE A 90 -6.85 -23.00 4.21
N THR A 91 -5.89 -22.76 5.11
CA THR A 91 -4.57 -23.44 5.10
C THR A 91 -4.44 -24.54 6.15
N ALA A 92 -5.49 -24.78 6.95
CA ALA A 92 -5.66 -25.95 7.81
C ALA A 92 -6.62 -26.95 7.15
#